data_AF-A0A2V9D739-F1
#
_entry.id   AF-A0A2V9D739-F1
#
_cell.length_a   1.000
_cell.length_b   1.000
_cell.length_c   1.000
_cell.angle_alpha   90.00
_cell.angle_beta   90.00
_cell.angle_gamma   90.00
#
_symmetry.space_group_name_H-M   'P 1'
#
loop_
_entity.id
_entity.type
_entity.pdbx_description
1 polymer ?
#
loop_
_entity_poly.entity_id
_entity_poly.type
_entity_poly.pdbx_seq_one_letter_code
_entity_poly.pdbx_strand_id
1 'polypeptide(L)'
;MRDVITLQVELKRPHARQQAFLRSKAKRKVIRAGRRSGKTTGVAILAVEAFLQGRRVLYAAPTMEQTGQFWKEVKTALAPLIDAGIYSKNETEHIIELVGSDQSIKAKTAWNADTLRGDYADLLILDEWQLMDETAWEDVGAPMLLDNNGDAVFVYTPPSLRSQALSKARDPRHAAKMYKEALKKQQVAAAEGVQPRWEVFHFTSHDNPYISQAP
;
A
#
# COMPACT_ATOMS: atom_id res chain seq x y z
N MET A 1 -34.96 -12.46 -21.40
CA MET A 1 -34.35 -12.91 -20.13
C MET A 1 -32.91 -12.42 -20.16
N ARG A 2 -32.43 -11.67 -19.16
CA ARG A 2 -31.00 -11.34 -19.06
C ARG A 2 -30.38 -12.39 -18.16
N ASP A 3 -29.41 -13.13 -18.67
CA ASP A 3 -28.63 -14.05 -17.85
C ASP A 3 -27.77 -13.23 -16.89
N VAL A 4 -27.92 -13.50 -15.59
CA VAL A 4 -27.14 -12.85 -14.53
C VAL A 4 -25.98 -13.78 -14.20
N ILE A 5 -24.76 -13.31 -14.44
CA ILE A 5 -23.54 -14.01 -14.03
C ILE A 5 -23.07 -13.37 -12.71
N THR A 6 -22.76 -14.20 -11.73
CA THR A 6 -22.15 -13.76 -10.46
C THR A 6 -20.67 -14.15 -10.47
N LEU A 7 -19.79 -13.18 -10.23
CA LEU A 7 -18.35 -13.39 -10.09
C LEU A 7 -17.93 -13.03 -8.66
N GLN A 8 -16.94 -13.75 -8.12
CA GLN A 8 -16.44 -13.53 -6.77
C GLN A 8 -14.95 -13.20 -6.78
N VAL A 9 -14.56 -12.32 -5.87
CA VAL A 9 -13.16 -11.99 -5.56
C VAL A 9 -12.80 -12.68 -4.26
N GLU A 10 -11.77 -13.51 -4.28
CA GLU A 10 -11.26 -14.18 -3.08
C GLU A 10 -10.04 -13.46 -2.52
N LEU A 11 -10.20 -12.87 -1.34
CA LEU A 11 -9.12 -12.24 -0.59
C LEU A 11 -8.63 -13.16 0.53
N LYS A 12 -7.33 -13.15 0.79
CA LYS A 12 -6.77 -13.85 1.95
C LYS A 12 -7.40 -13.30 3.23
N ARG A 13 -7.65 -14.18 4.21
CA ARG A 13 -8.19 -13.76 5.50
C ARG A 13 -7.17 -12.89 6.27
N PRO A 14 -7.46 -11.61 6.55
CA PRO A 14 -6.50 -10.77 7.26
C PRO A 14 -6.43 -11.16 8.73
N HIS A 15 -5.24 -11.17 9.32
CA HIS A 15 -5.07 -11.31 10.76
C HIS A 15 -5.39 -10.00 11.50
N ALA A 16 -5.49 -10.03 12.83
CA ALA A 16 -5.99 -8.92 13.64
C ALA A 16 -5.27 -7.59 13.38
N ARG A 17 -3.93 -7.62 13.25
CA ARG A 17 -3.14 -6.41 12.95
C ARG A 17 -3.37 -5.86 11.53
N GLN A 18 -3.60 -6.71 10.54
CA GLN A 18 -3.98 -6.27 9.19
C GLN A 18 -5.37 -5.64 9.20
N GLN A 19 -6.33 -6.30 9.87
CA GLN A 19 -7.68 -5.78 10.06
C GLN A 19 -7.70 -4.35 10.64
N ALA A 20 -6.79 -4.06 11.58
CA ALA A 20 -6.70 -2.74 12.19
C ALA A 20 -6.47 -1.63 11.15
N PHE A 21 -5.51 -1.80 10.24
CA PHE A 21 -5.26 -0.76 9.22
C PHE A 21 -6.25 -0.81 8.06
N LEU A 22 -6.79 -1.99 7.71
CA LEU A 22 -7.83 -2.13 6.69
C LEU A 22 -9.10 -1.35 7.07
N ARG A 23 -9.47 -1.37 8.35
CA ARG A 23 -10.67 -0.67 8.87
C ARG A 23 -10.44 0.81 9.19
N SER A 24 -9.20 1.26 9.18
CA SER A 24 -8.88 2.64 9.53
C SER A 24 -9.35 3.62 8.46
N LYS A 25 -10.07 4.66 8.91
CA LYS A 25 -10.52 5.79 8.07
C LYS A 25 -9.46 6.88 7.91
N ALA A 26 -8.27 6.72 8.51
CA ALA A 26 -7.21 7.71 8.42
C ALA A 26 -6.72 7.85 6.97
N LYS A 27 -6.52 9.10 6.55
CA LYS A 27 -6.03 9.48 5.21
C LYS A 27 -4.57 9.14 5.02
N ARG A 28 -3.79 9.06 6.09
CA ARG A 28 -2.37 8.72 6.08
C ARG A 28 -2.13 7.61 7.08
N LYS A 29 -1.66 6.46 6.60
CA LYS A 29 -1.40 5.27 7.42
C LYS A 29 0.09 4.98 7.40
N VAL A 30 0.72 4.90 8.57
CA VAL A 30 2.16 4.56 8.67
C VAL A 30 2.31 3.21 9.36
N ILE A 31 2.68 2.19 8.60
CA ILE A 31 2.77 0.81 9.02
C ILE A 31 4.24 0.45 9.23
N ARG A 32 4.62 0.25 10.50
CA ARG A 32 5.92 -0.33 10.86
C ARG A 32 5.75 -1.82 11.04
N ALA A 33 6.33 -2.63 10.15
CA ALA A 33 6.18 -4.08 10.23
C ALA A 33 7.44 -4.87 9.88
N GLY A 34 7.69 -5.96 10.62
CA GLY A 34 8.83 -6.85 10.41
C GLY A 34 8.73 -7.69 9.13
N ARG A 35 9.78 -8.46 8.83
CA ARG A 35 9.74 -9.48 7.75
C ARG A 35 8.71 -10.56 8.09
N ARG A 36 8.07 -11.16 7.06
CA ARG A 36 7.08 -12.26 7.22
C ARG A 36 5.85 -11.91 8.07
N SER A 37 5.68 -10.64 8.42
CA SER A 37 4.54 -10.11 9.19
C SER A 37 3.22 -10.08 8.41
N GLY A 38 3.24 -10.37 7.10
CA GLY A 38 2.06 -10.26 6.25
C GLY A 38 1.75 -8.85 5.75
N LYS A 39 2.64 -7.87 5.91
CA LYS A 39 2.40 -6.48 5.51
C LYS A 39 1.97 -6.32 4.04
N THR A 40 2.69 -6.94 3.10
CA THR A 40 2.42 -6.89 1.65
C THR A 40 1.05 -7.48 1.32
N THR A 41 0.68 -8.59 1.98
CA THR A 41 -0.65 -9.19 1.83
C THR A 41 -1.76 -8.24 2.27
N GLY A 42 -1.61 -7.61 3.43
CA GLY A 42 -2.64 -6.71 3.92
C GLY A 42 -2.80 -5.46 3.03
N VAL A 43 -1.72 -4.91 2.47
CA VAL A 43 -1.85 -3.78 1.52
C VAL A 43 -2.35 -4.21 0.14
N ALA A 44 -2.14 -5.46 -0.27
CA ALA A 44 -2.77 -6.01 -1.48
C ALA A 44 -4.29 -6.14 -1.31
N ILE A 45 -4.77 -6.58 -0.14
CA ILE A 45 -6.20 -6.60 0.20
C ILE A 45 -6.78 -5.18 0.14
N LEU A 46 -6.11 -4.21 0.78
CA LEU A 46 -6.52 -2.80 0.73
C LEU A 46 -6.61 -2.28 -0.71
N ALA A 47 -5.62 -2.61 -1.55
CA ALA A 47 -5.58 -2.20 -2.95
C ALA A 47 -6.74 -2.78 -3.76
N VAL A 48 -7.03 -4.08 -3.61
CA VAL A 48 -8.14 -4.73 -4.32
C VAL A 48 -9.48 -4.14 -3.86
N GLU A 49 -9.69 -3.95 -2.56
CA GLU A 49 -10.92 -3.33 -2.04
C GLU A 49 -11.11 -1.90 -2.57
N ALA A 50 -10.05 -1.09 -2.57
CA ALA A 50 -10.10 0.27 -3.11
C ALA A 50 -10.37 0.28 -4.62
N PHE A 51 -9.73 -0.60 -5.38
CA PHE A 51 -9.96 -0.73 -6.81
C PHE A 51 -11.39 -1.13 -7.13
N LEU A 52 -11.97 -2.11 -6.43
CA LEU A 52 -13.37 -2.52 -6.63
C LEU A 52 -14.37 -1.41 -6.29
N GLN A 53 -13.96 -0.39 -5.53
CA GLN A 53 -14.73 0.83 -5.29
C GLN A 53 -14.56 1.89 -6.40
N GLY A 54 -13.90 1.55 -7.52
CA GLY A 54 -13.70 2.45 -8.66
C GLY A 54 -12.45 3.34 -8.55
N ARG A 55 -11.56 3.10 -7.57
CA ARG A 55 -10.41 3.98 -7.30
C ARG A 55 -9.18 3.64 -8.15
N ARG A 56 -8.33 4.65 -8.38
CA ARG A 56 -6.94 4.53 -8.83
C ARG A 56 -6.03 4.16 -7.67
N VAL A 57 -5.38 3.01 -7.76
CA VAL A 57 -4.42 2.54 -6.77
C VAL A 57 -3.04 2.48 -7.39
N LEU A 58 -2.09 3.20 -6.78
CA LEU A 58 -0.68 3.13 -7.15
C LEU A 58 0.09 2.49 -6.01
N TYR A 59 0.66 1.32 -6.28
CA TYR A 59 1.64 0.68 -5.41
C TYR A 59 3.04 0.95 -5.94
N ALA A 60 3.91 1.46 -5.09
CA ALA A 60 5.30 1.68 -5.40
C ALA A 60 6.18 0.95 -4.39
N ALA A 61 7.21 0.27 -4.89
CA ALA A 61 8.29 -0.28 -4.10
C ALA A 61 9.63 0.16 -4.72
N PRO A 62 10.77 0.07 -4.01
CA PRO A 62 12.05 0.45 -4.60
C PRO A 62 12.35 -0.37 -5.85
N THR A 63 12.47 -1.69 -5.75
CA THR A 63 12.84 -2.56 -6.87
C THR A 63 11.65 -3.29 -7.50
N MET A 64 11.79 -3.71 -8.75
CA MET A 64 10.76 -4.50 -9.45
C MET A 64 10.54 -5.86 -8.79
N GLU A 65 11.59 -6.48 -8.25
CA GLU A 65 11.44 -7.72 -7.49
C GLU A 65 10.53 -7.53 -6.25
N GLN A 66 10.58 -6.35 -5.63
CA GLN A 66 9.73 -6.02 -4.47
C GLN A 66 8.27 -5.75 -4.84
N THR A 67 7.93 -5.53 -6.12
CA THR A 67 6.53 -5.43 -6.57
C THR A 67 5.91 -6.79 -6.82
N GLY A 68 6.71 -7.83 -7.11
CA GLY A 68 6.23 -9.12 -7.57
C GLY A 68 5.24 -9.82 -6.63
N GLN A 69 5.48 -9.77 -5.31
CA GLN A 69 4.55 -10.38 -4.35
C GLN A 69 3.21 -9.65 -4.29
N PHE A 70 3.22 -8.31 -4.27
CA PHE A 70 2.01 -7.51 -4.33
C PHE A 70 1.23 -7.80 -5.62
N TRP A 71 1.92 -7.75 -6.77
CA TRP A 71 1.32 -7.99 -8.07
C TRP A 71 0.69 -9.37 -8.18
N LYS A 72 1.39 -10.41 -7.71
CA LYS A 72 0.87 -11.78 -7.65
C LYS A 72 -0.44 -11.84 -6.84
N GLU A 73 -0.48 -11.20 -5.67
CA GLU A 73 -1.68 -11.24 -4.83
C GLU A 73 -2.88 -10.53 -5.47
N VAL A 74 -2.67 -9.35 -6.05
CA VAL A 74 -3.74 -8.60 -6.72
C VAL A 74 -4.27 -9.36 -7.92
N LYS A 75 -3.40 -9.86 -8.81
CA LYS A 75 -3.84 -10.56 -10.02
C LYS A 75 -4.51 -11.90 -9.71
N THR A 76 -4.10 -12.57 -8.64
CA THR A 76 -4.79 -13.79 -8.19
C THR A 76 -6.18 -13.47 -7.65
N ALA A 77 -6.33 -12.44 -6.82
CA ALA A 77 -7.63 -12.05 -6.28
C ALA A 77 -8.62 -11.64 -7.38
N LEU A 78 -8.15 -10.90 -8.39
CA LEU A 78 -8.96 -10.39 -9.48
C LEU A 78 -9.09 -11.34 -10.68
N ALA A 79 -8.47 -12.53 -10.63
CA ALA A 79 -8.46 -13.47 -11.76
C ALA A 79 -9.86 -13.77 -12.32
N PRO A 80 -10.91 -14.05 -11.51
CA PRO A 80 -12.23 -14.37 -12.06
C PRO A 80 -12.85 -13.21 -12.86
N LEU A 81 -12.50 -11.96 -12.56
CA LEU A 81 -13.02 -10.77 -13.23
C LEU A 81 -12.20 -10.45 -14.49
N ILE A 82 -10.90 -10.73 -14.46
CA ILE A 82 -10.01 -10.64 -15.63
C ILE A 82 -10.40 -11.71 -16.65
N ASP A 83 -10.60 -12.95 -16.21
CA ASP A 83 -10.95 -14.09 -17.07
C ASP A 83 -12.33 -13.91 -17.71
N ALA A 84 -13.24 -13.21 -17.03
CA ALA A 84 -14.54 -12.82 -17.56
C ALA A 84 -14.49 -11.61 -18.51
N GLY A 85 -13.31 -11.01 -18.73
CA GLY A 85 -13.12 -9.85 -19.61
C GLY A 85 -13.65 -8.52 -19.05
N ILE A 86 -13.95 -8.45 -17.75
CA ILE A 86 -14.41 -7.21 -17.11
C ILE A 86 -13.27 -6.21 -16.97
N TYR A 87 -12.10 -6.71 -16.57
CA TYR A 87 -10.89 -5.88 -16.42
C TYR A 87 -9.80 -6.34 -17.38
N SER A 88 -9.10 -5.36 -17.96
CA SER A 88 -7.88 -5.60 -18.72
C SER A 88 -6.70 -5.79 -17.77
N LYS A 89 -5.74 -6.62 -18.16
CA LYS A 89 -4.48 -6.81 -17.43
C LYS A 89 -3.29 -6.70 -18.38
N ASN A 90 -2.39 -5.78 -18.07
CA ASN A 90 -1.06 -5.71 -18.67
C ASN A 90 -0.02 -6.29 -17.71
N GLU A 91 0.54 -7.45 -18.06
CA GLU A 91 1.53 -8.13 -17.21
C GLU A 91 2.88 -7.41 -17.21
N THR A 92 3.29 -6.79 -18.32
CA THR A 92 4.58 -6.09 -18.44
C THR A 92 4.61 -4.81 -17.64
N GLU A 93 3.52 -4.05 -17.70
CA GLU A 93 3.40 -2.77 -16.97
C GLU A 93 2.87 -2.94 -15.55
N HIS A 94 2.47 -4.15 -15.17
CA HIS A 94 1.82 -4.48 -13.90
C HIS A 94 0.58 -3.60 -13.63
N ILE A 95 -0.34 -3.56 -14.61
CA ILE A 95 -1.58 -2.78 -14.53
C ILE A 95 -2.79 -3.71 -14.69
N ILE A 96 -3.80 -3.52 -13.83
CA ILE A 96 -5.17 -4.02 -14.04
C ILE A 96 -6.07 -2.79 -14.08
N GLU A 97 -6.94 -2.70 -15.08
CA GLU A 97 -7.80 -1.53 -15.30
C GLU A 97 -9.18 -1.88 -15.85
N LEU A 98 -10.14 -1.00 -15.60
CA LEU A 98 -11.40 -0.98 -16.33
C LEU A 98 -11.23 -0.07 -17.56
N VAL A 99 -11.21 -0.67 -18.74
CA VAL A 99 -10.98 0.03 -20.02
C VAL A 99 -12.01 1.14 -20.21
N GLY A 100 -11.52 2.34 -20.57
CA GLY A 100 -12.36 3.53 -20.77
C GLY A 100 -12.71 4.28 -19.48
N SER A 101 -12.05 3.97 -18.36
CA SER A 101 -12.18 4.68 -17.09
C SER A 101 -10.82 4.95 -16.46
N ASP A 102 -10.81 5.73 -15.38
CA ASP A 102 -9.62 5.95 -14.56
C ASP A 102 -9.34 4.79 -13.58
N GLN A 103 -10.29 3.87 -13.36
CA GLN A 103 -10.18 2.81 -12.35
C GLN A 103 -9.04 1.84 -12.69
N SER A 104 -8.02 1.78 -11.83
CA SER A 104 -6.80 0.98 -12.06
C SER A 104 -6.10 0.56 -10.77
N ILE A 105 -5.38 -0.56 -10.81
CA ILE A 105 -4.29 -0.90 -9.89
C ILE A 105 -3.01 -0.98 -10.71
N LYS A 106 -2.00 -0.20 -10.33
CA LYS A 106 -0.65 -0.24 -10.92
C LYS A 106 0.40 -0.53 -9.87
N ALA A 107 1.33 -1.43 -10.17
CA ALA A 107 2.52 -1.66 -9.35
C ALA A 107 3.78 -1.20 -10.10
N LYS A 108 4.55 -0.27 -9.53
CA LYS A 108 5.77 0.25 -10.17
C LYS A 108 6.94 0.35 -9.21
N THR A 109 8.11 0.64 -9.78
CA THR A 109 9.27 1.05 -9.01
C THR A 109 9.24 2.55 -8.72
N ALA A 110 9.66 2.92 -7.51
CA ALA A 110 9.90 4.31 -7.14
C ALA A 110 11.01 4.39 -6.09
N TRP A 111 12.00 5.24 -6.34
CA TRP A 111 13.12 5.50 -5.43
C TRP A 111 13.16 6.94 -4.95
N ASN A 112 12.55 7.86 -5.71
CA ASN A 112 12.59 9.31 -5.52
C ASN A 112 11.43 9.97 -6.30
N ALA A 113 11.38 11.30 -6.29
CA ALA A 113 10.39 12.08 -7.06
C ALA A 113 10.35 11.70 -8.55
N ASP A 114 11.50 11.66 -9.24
CA ASP A 114 11.57 11.46 -10.68
C ASP A 114 10.96 10.13 -11.13
N THR A 115 11.18 9.08 -10.34
CA THR A 115 10.68 7.74 -10.65
C THR A 115 9.25 7.50 -10.21
N LEU A 116 8.76 8.24 -9.20
CA LEU A 116 7.34 8.19 -8.84
C LEU A 116 6.47 8.98 -9.82
N ARG A 117 6.98 10.12 -10.35
CA ARG A 117 6.24 11.06 -11.21
C ARG A 117 5.60 10.36 -12.44
N GLY A 118 4.54 10.97 -12.95
CA GLY A 118 3.88 10.57 -14.20
C GLY A 118 2.63 9.71 -14.01
N ASP A 119 2.25 9.43 -12.76
CA ASP A 119 1.04 8.69 -12.41
C ASP A 119 0.12 9.55 -11.52
N TYR A 120 -1.14 9.11 -11.41
CA TYR A 120 -2.15 9.67 -10.50
C TYR A 120 -2.71 8.53 -9.64
N ALA A 121 -3.12 8.86 -8.40
CA ALA A 121 -3.67 7.88 -7.49
C ALA A 121 -4.76 8.50 -6.60
N ASP A 122 -5.78 7.72 -6.27
CA ASP A 122 -6.69 7.99 -5.16
C ASP A 122 -6.21 7.27 -3.90
N LEU A 123 -5.44 6.20 -4.05
CA LEU A 123 -4.71 5.50 -2.99
C LEU A 123 -3.26 5.26 -3.42
N LEU A 124 -2.31 5.90 -2.73
CA LEU A 124 -0.87 5.68 -2.92
C LEU A 124 -0.33 4.78 -1.81
N ILE A 125 0.35 3.69 -2.18
CA ILE A 125 0.99 2.76 -1.25
C ILE A 125 2.49 2.77 -1.55
N LEU A 126 3.30 3.20 -0.58
CA LEU A 126 4.76 3.20 -0.66
C LEU A 126 5.29 2.09 0.26
N ASP A 127 5.63 0.93 -0.31
CA ASP A 127 6.23 -0.19 0.43
C ASP A 127 7.75 -0.07 0.48
N GLU A 128 8.34 -0.61 1.54
CA GLU A 128 9.75 -0.42 1.92
C GLU A 128 10.15 1.06 1.91
N TRP A 129 9.27 1.93 2.42
CA TRP A 129 9.42 3.39 2.44
C TRP A 129 10.78 3.85 2.97
N GLN A 130 11.35 3.15 3.96
CA GLN A 130 12.67 3.47 4.51
C GLN A 130 13.83 3.41 3.49
N LEU A 131 13.63 2.81 2.32
CA LEU A 131 14.61 2.70 1.24
C LEU A 131 14.44 3.77 0.16
N MET A 132 13.29 4.45 0.12
CA MET A 132 13.02 5.52 -0.83
C MET A 132 13.54 6.85 -0.30
N ASP A 133 13.85 7.75 -1.22
CA ASP A 133 14.09 9.15 -0.90
C ASP A 133 12.79 9.87 -0.57
N GLU A 134 12.86 10.77 0.40
CA GLU A 134 11.72 11.51 0.94
C GLU A 134 11.01 12.35 -0.12
N THR A 135 11.74 12.79 -1.16
CA THR A 135 11.21 13.54 -2.31
C THR A 135 10.12 12.77 -3.05
N ALA A 136 10.12 11.44 -3.04
CA ALA A 136 9.04 10.64 -3.62
C ALA A 136 7.70 11.02 -2.97
N TRP A 137 7.66 11.22 -1.66
CA TRP A 137 6.48 11.70 -0.97
C TRP A 137 6.34 13.22 -1.03
N GLU A 138 7.39 13.96 -0.66
CA GLU A 138 7.34 15.41 -0.47
C GLU A 138 6.99 16.15 -1.75
N ASP A 139 7.62 15.79 -2.88
CA ASP A 139 7.56 16.55 -4.12
C ASP A 139 6.54 15.99 -5.13
N VAL A 140 6.11 14.74 -4.94
CA VAL A 140 5.23 14.04 -5.90
C VAL A 140 4.04 13.38 -5.22
N GLY A 141 4.25 12.49 -4.26
CA GLY A 141 3.18 11.73 -3.62
C GLY A 141 2.16 12.59 -2.88
N ALA A 142 2.61 13.59 -2.12
CA ALA A 142 1.72 14.50 -1.42
C ALA A 142 0.94 15.42 -2.40
N PRO A 143 1.59 16.09 -3.37
CA PRO A 143 0.90 16.85 -4.42
C PRO A 143 -0.11 16.02 -5.22
N MET A 144 0.24 14.79 -5.62
CA MET A 144 -0.62 13.87 -6.39
C MET A 144 -1.97 13.62 -5.71
N LEU A 145 -2.02 13.65 -4.38
CA LEU A 145 -3.23 13.37 -3.60
C LEU A 145 -4.00 14.63 -3.19
N LEU A 146 -3.56 15.83 -3.58
CA LEU A 146 -4.22 17.09 -3.21
C LEU A 146 -5.57 17.23 -3.94
N ASP A 147 -5.60 16.90 -5.23
CA ASP A 147 -6.77 17.12 -6.09
C ASP A 147 -8.00 16.29 -5.69
N ASN A 148 -7.77 15.12 -5.07
CA ASN A 148 -8.83 14.17 -4.71
C ASN A 148 -8.91 13.87 -3.21
N ASN A 149 -8.13 14.57 -2.37
CA ASN A 149 -7.95 14.24 -0.94
C ASN A 149 -7.72 12.73 -0.72
N GLY A 150 -6.88 12.15 -1.60
CA GLY A 150 -6.60 10.73 -1.67
C GLY A 150 -5.86 10.22 -0.43
N ASP A 151 -5.75 8.90 -0.33
CA ASP A 151 -5.17 8.21 0.83
C ASP A 151 -3.71 7.82 0.54
N ALA A 152 -2.88 7.80 1.59
CA ALA A 152 -1.51 7.29 1.49
C ALA A 152 -1.23 6.24 2.57
N VAL A 153 -0.54 5.17 2.19
CA VAL A 153 -0.04 4.13 3.11
C VAL A 153 1.47 4.02 2.94
N PHE A 154 2.19 4.22 4.03
CA PHE A 154 3.64 4.03 4.09
C PHE A 154 3.91 2.74 4.84
N VAL A 155 4.50 1.75 4.18
CA VAL A 155 4.90 0.49 4.82
C VAL A 155 6.40 0.47 4.91
N TYR A 156 6.93 0.18 6.10
CA TYR A 156 8.37 0.13 6.28
C TYR A 156 8.80 -0.91 7.31
N THR A 157 10.00 -1.44 7.09
CA THR A 157 10.64 -2.34 8.04
C THR A 157 11.54 -1.53 8.96
N PRO A 158 11.57 -1.78 10.29
CA PRO A 158 12.52 -1.13 11.18
C PRO A 158 13.95 -1.18 10.61
N PRO A 159 14.66 -0.05 10.52
CA PRO A 159 15.93 0.02 9.80
C PRO A 159 17.01 -0.80 10.53
N SER A 160 17.70 -1.66 9.76
CA SER A 160 18.94 -2.32 10.18
C SER A 160 20.16 -1.60 9.57
N LEU A 161 21.37 -1.89 10.06
CA LEU A 161 22.61 -1.36 9.46
C LEU A 161 22.66 -1.63 7.96
N ARG A 162 22.25 -2.83 7.53
CA ARG A 162 22.19 -3.21 6.12
C ARG A 162 21.16 -2.40 5.33
N SER A 163 19.95 -2.22 5.86
CA SER A 163 18.94 -1.45 5.12
C SER A 163 19.28 0.04 5.07
N GLN A 164 19.98 0.57 6.07
CA GLN A 164 20.48 1.95 6.03
C GLN A 164 21.52 2.14 4.92
N ALA A 165 22.45 1.19 4.75
CA ALA A 165 23.46 1.24 3.69
C ALA A 165 22.89 1.11 2.27
N LEU A 166 21.73 0.46 2.12
CA LEU A 166 21.04 0.28 0.83
C LEU A 166 20.02 1.40 0.53
N SER A 167 19.69 2.21 1.52
CA SER A 167 18.68 3.26 1.37
C SER A 167 19.15 4.32 0.39
N LYS A 168 18.21 4.83 -0.41
CA LYS A 168 18.43 6.00 -1.27
C LYS A 168 18.03 7.31 -0.59
N ALA A 169 17.54 7.25 0.65
CA ALA A 169 17.11 8.40 1.41
C ALA A 169 18.27 9.31 1.80
N ARG A 170 17.99 10.63 1.82
CA ARG A 170 18.88 11.63 2.43
C ARG A 170 18.99 11.39 3.94
N ASP A 171 17.89 11.05 4.60
CA ASP A 171 17.85 10.56 5.96
C ASP A 171 17.40 9.09 6.01
N PRO A 172 18.31 8.13 6.26
CA PRO A 172 17.96 6.71 6.41
C PRO A 172 16.98 6.40 7.56
N ARG A 173 16.66 7.39 8.42
CA ARG A 173 15.68 7.27 9.50
C ARG A 173 14.37 8.02 9.22
N HIS A 174 14.18 8.62 8.05
CA HIS A 174 12.99 9.42 7.72
C HIS A 174 11.67 8.66 7.97
N ALA A 175 11.58 7.38 7.56
CA ALA A 175 10.38 6.57 7.83
C ALA A 175 10.10 6.41 9.34
N ALA A 176 11.14 6.24 10.16
CA ALA A 176 11.00 6.17 11.61
C ALA A 176 10.66 7.52 12.25
N LYS A 177 11.15 8.63 11.70
CA LYS A 177 10.76 9.99 12.10
C LYS A 177 9.30 10.27 11.75
N MET A 178 8.89 9.96 10.52
CA MET A 178 7.51 10.06 10.05
C MET A 178 6.55 9.26 10.94
N TYR A 179 6.91 8.03 11.33
CA TYR A 179 6.11 7.25 12.28
C TYR A 179 5.94 7.98 13.62
N LYS A 180 7.02 8.52 14.19
CA LYS A 180 6.95 9.25 15.48
C LYS A 180 6.08 10.50 15.37
N GLU A 181 6.16 11.23 14.27
CA GLU A 181 5.33 12.41 14.02
C GLU A 181 3.86 12.07 13.80
N ALA A 182 3.58 11.02 13.01
CA ALA A 182 2.24 10.51 12.78
C ALA A 182 1.59 10.05 14.10
N LEU A 183 2.36 9.39 14.98
CA LEU A 183 1.89 8.99 16.31
C LEU A 183 1.51 10.20 17.17
N LYS A 184 2.32 11.27 17.18
CA LYS A 184 1.98 12.52 17.88
C LYS A 184 0.69 13.13 17.33
N LYS A 185 0.54 13.21 16.01
CA LYS A 185 -0.68 13.73 15.36
C LYS A 185 -1.91 12.89 15.69
N GLN A 186 -1.77 11.56 15.71
CA GLN A 186 -2.83 10.64 16.13
C GLN A 186 -3.26 10.89 17.57
N GLN A 187 -2.30 11.06 18.49
CA GLN A 187 -2.56 11.32 19.91
C GLN A 187 -3.25 12.67 20.14
N VAL A 188 -2.85 13.71 19.41
CA VAL A 188 -3.50 15.03 19.45
C VAL A 188 -4.96 14.92 19.00
N ALA A 189 -5.21 14.30 17.83
CA ALA A 189 -6.58 14.10 17.34
C ALA A 189 -7.44 13.30 18.32
N ALA A 190 -6.87 12.26 18.95
CA ALA A 190 -7.57 11.49 19.98
C ALA A 190 -7.91 12.32 21.23
N ALA A 191 -6.98 13.17 21.69
CA ALA A 191 -7.22 14.08 22.81
C ALA A 191 -8.29 15.15 22.51
N GLU A 192 -8.39 15.55 21.25
CA GLU A 192 -9.43 16.47 20.74
C GLU A 192 -10.75 15.77 20.40
N GLY A 193 -10.81 14.43 20.47
CA GLY A 193 -12.02 13.66 20.14
C GLY A 193 -12.37 13.65 18.65
N VAL A 194 -11.41 13.93 17.77
CA VAL A 194 -11.61 13.99 16.32
C VAL A 194 -10.98 12.81 15.59
N GLN A 195 -11.49 12.50 14.39
CA GLN A 195 -10.93 11.44 13.54
C GLN A 195 -9.49 11.81 13.14
N PRO A 196 -8.48 10.97 13.43
CA PRO A 196 -7.11 11.27 13.06
C PRO A 196 -6.93 11.23 11.54
N ARG A 197 -6.28 12.27 10.99
CA ARG A 197 -5.81 12.25 9.59
C ARG A 197 -4.65 11.27 9.41
N TRP A 198 -3.79 11.15 10.42
CA TRP A 198 -2.63 10.26 10.47
C TRP A 198 -2.82 9.18 11.52
N GLU A 199 -2.60 7.92 11.16
CA GLU A 199 -2.68 6.79 12.09
C GLU A 199 -1.51 5.83 11.88
N VAL A 200 -0.96 5.32 12.98
CA VAL A 200 0.19 4.42 12.95
C VAL A 200 -0.17 3.01 13.36
N PHE A 201 0.49 2.03 12.74
CA PHE A 201 0.28 0.62 13.01
C PHE A 201 1.63 -0.08 13.20
N HIS A 202 1.70 -0.98 14.17
CA HIS A 202 2.88 -1.79 14.44
C HIS A 202 2.51 -3.25 14.58
N PHE A 203 3.21 -4.12 13.86
CA PHE A 203 3.10 -5.56 14.01
C PHE A 203 4.36 -6.31 13.56
N THR A 204 4.58 -7.47 14.16
CA THR A 204 5.77 -8.30 14.02
C THR A 204 5.44 -9.61 13.32
N SER A 205 6.44 -10.46 13.08
CA SER A 205 6.23 -11.82 12.56
C SER A 205 5.37 -12.67 13.52
N HIS A 206 5.48 -12.46 14.83
CA HIS A 206 4.70 -13.20 15.84
C HIS A 206 3.20 -12.90 15.78
N ASP A 207 2.82 -11.73 15.24
CA ASP A 207 1.41 -11.37 15.03
C ASP A 207 0.78 -12.11 13.84
N ASN A 208 1.58 -12.83 13.03
CA ASN A 208 1.11 -13.56 11.86
C ASN A 208 0.79 -15.02 12.23
N PRO A 209 -0.49 -15.41 12.31
CA PRO A 209 -0.87 -16.78 12.67
C PRO A 209 -0.67 -17.80 11.53
N TYR A 210 -0.31 -17.34 10.33
CA TYR A 210 -0.18 -18.19 9.13
C TYR A 210 1.25 -18.64 8.84
N ILE A 211 2.21 -18.31 9.71
CA ILE A 211 3.59 -18.79 9.58
C ILE A 211 3.87 -19.87 10.63
N SER A 212 4.73 -20.83 10.29
CA SER A 212 5.23 -21.80 11.25
C SER A 212 5.93 -21.07 12.40
N GLN A 213 5.60 -21.46 13.63
CA GLN A 213 6.22 -20.92 14.84
C GLN A 213 7.43 -21.76 15.31
N ALA A 214 7.82 -22.78 14.53
CA ALA A 214 8.99 -23.58 14.85
C ALA A 214 10.29 -22.77 14.64
N PRO A 215 11.26 -22.87 15.56
CA PRO A 215 12.56 -22.22 15.44
C PRO A 215 13.39 -22.74 14.25
#